data_AF-A0A2M8BUE5-F1
#
_entry.id   AF-A0A2M8BUE5-F1
#
_cell.length_a   1.000
_cell.length_b   1.000
_cell.length_c   1.000
_cell.angle_alpha   90.00
_cell.angle_beta   90.00
_cell.angle_gamma   90.00
#
_symmetry.space_group_name_H-M   'P 1'
#
loop_
_entity.id
_entity.type
_entity.pdbx_description
1 polymer ?
#
loop_
_entity_poly.entity_id
_entity_poly.type
_entity_poly.pdbx_seq_one_letter_code
_entity_poly.pdbx_strand_id
1 'polypeptide(L)'
;MQFAKLTRVVPTTFLVTLAVALAACTDGGSSSNPTSDVDVNVADTTPDFAEDQLIDLVQPESAVGRACAASSECDGGICSTLLPLGYCTLPCDAAACPTGSVCSVINDFPFCFQACTTSEQCRQADGYSCINGICNAACRSLFDCKSGEQCIKGECTLPPPDRIVGAPCVTSAECLSGYCLGESDGGVCGEPCNTTSCSLTGWTCRPLVPLGGNTALNLCGPGGVFTSDVITLTGGDPRSFNVSSDVVSFFIIAEGSVPSGMLGIENLRRPDGTLAAGPISSSGVTEPFRMFVNQGHASVMFPNNDDPTLQVQPGTWTFDIYEWGNTVDKVTVYLKRSLAGGEATQITFDMNIYLAQGAIPGVTAANAGANSHLQGALSRLQQRYWNPKGMNLGEVRYFDIDSSYLYVNDDVALHNMFADLTPEGGAGALNIFFVRDLFNGQAAGVSGGVPGPVGAQGIGGAGVAIAVQDYAIITGDNVSHEVGHYLGWFHVTEVDGTMHDVIADTPQCTQPPGQMWNYDPCMDNIMFPILVNDMVDQSLSNTQGHIARLNPRGR
;
A
#
# COMPACT_ATOMS: atom_id res chain seq x y z
N MET A 1 -53.36 13.08 6.03
CA MET A 1 -53.34 14.12 4.98
C MET A 1 -53.16 15.48 5.64
N GLN A 2 -52.37 16.36 5.00
CA GLN A 2 -52.28 17.82 5.20
C GLN A 2 -52.14 18.43 6.62
N PHE A 3 -50.93 18.94 6.87
CA PHE A 3 -50.57 20.18 7.58
C PHE A 3 -51.08 20.50 9.00
N ALA A 4 -50.11 20.58 9.93
CA ALA A 4 -50.12 21.52 11.05
C ALA A 4 -48.73 22.17 11.20
N LYS A 5 -48.68 23.47 11.52
CA LYS A 5 -47.45 24.17 11.95
C LYS A 5 -47.13 23.80 13.40
N LEU A 6 -45.84 23.76 13.76
CA LEU A 6 -45.42 23.87 15.16
C LEU A 6 -44.04 24.55 15.28
N THR A 7 -44.05 25.87 15.46
CA THR A 7 -42.97 26.57 16.16
C THR A 7 -43.21 26.48 17.66
N ARG A 8 -42.19 26.21 18.47
CA ARG A 8 -42.23 26.49 19.91
C ARG A 8 -40.85 26.84 20.44
N VAL A 9 -40.84 27.70 21.47
CA VAL A 9 -39.65 28.30 22.08
C VAL A 9 -39.35 27.62 23.42
N VAL A 10 -38.07 27.50 23.76
CA VAL A 10 -37.53 26.99 25.03
C VAL A 10 -36.56 28.08 25.57
N PRO A 11 -36.49 28.34 26.89
CA PRO A 11 -35.81 29.52 27.42
C PRO A 11 -34.28 29.44 27.45
N THR A 12 -33.65 30.62 27.52
CA THR A 12 -32.20 30.84 27.46
C THR A 12 -31.43 30.47 28.74
N THR A 13 -30.39 29.63 28.62
CA THR A 13 -29.08 29.90 29.26
C THR A 13 -27.96 29.27 28.41
N PHE A 14 -26.79 29.92 28.38
CA PHE A 14 -25.60 29.59 27.57
C PHE A 14 -25.77 29.65 26.04
N LEU A 15 -24.67 29.98 25.35
CA LEU A 15 -24.66 30.55 24.00
C LEU A 15 -23.36 30.19 23.25
N VAL A 16 -23.49 29.37 22.20
CA VAL A 16 -22.85 29.58 20.89
C VAL A 16 -23.96 29.30 19.86
N THR A 17 -24.06 30.11 18.81
CA THR A 17 -25.33 30.23 18.04
C THR A 17 -25.21 29.70 16.62
N LEU A 18 -25.92 28.61 16.31
CA LEU A 18 -26.21 28.18 14.94
C LEU A 18 -27.54 28.81 14.48
N ALA A 19 -27.61 29.29 13.23
CA ALA A 19 -28.80 29.95 12.69
C ALA A 19 -29.12 29.48 11.26
N VAL A 20 -30.41 29.18 11.00
CA VAL A 20 -30.94 28.69 9.72
C VAL A 20 -31.88 29.74 9.11
N ALA A 21 -31.84 29.92 7.78
CA ALA A 21 -32.78 30.75 7.02
C ALA A 21 -33.13 30.09 5.66
N LEU A 22 -34.32 30.37 5.10
CA LEU A 22 -34.89 29.62 3.97
C LEU A 22 -35.82 30.47 3.07
N ALA A 23 -35.54 30.52 1.75
CA ALA A 23 -36.43 30.95 0.63
C ALA A 23 -35.67 30.74 -0.71
N ALA A 24 -36.10 29.92 -1.70
CA ALA A 24 -37.16 30.15 -2.72
C ALA A 24 -36.84 31.28 -3.74
N CYS A 25 -36.98 31.17 -5.07
CA CYS A 25 -37.46 30.15 -6.06
C CYS A 25 -37.06 30.65 -7.51
N THR A 26 -37.27 30.05 -8.71
CA THR A 26 -38.01 28.87 -9.27
C THR A 26 -37.54 28.56 -10.73
N ASP A 27 -37.78 27.32 -11.22
CA ASP A 27 -37.97 26.85 -12.62
C ASP A 27 -36.89 27.05 -13.73
N GLY A 28 -36.71 26.15 -14.72
CA GLY A 28 -37.27 24.80 -14.90
C GLY A 28 -37.08 24.14 -16.31
N GLY A 29 -37.26 22.81 -16.37
CA GLY A 29 -37.46 21.97 -17.58
C GLY A 29 -36.23 21.56 -18.44
N SER A 30 -36.24 20.53 -19.32
CA SER A 30 -36.95 19.22 -19.38
C SER A 30 -36.70 18.50 -20.74
N SER A 31 -36.44 17.17 -20.76
CA SER A 31 -36.51 16.24 -21.93
C SER A 31 -35.50 16.45 -23.10
N SER A 32 -35.12 15.49 -23.98
CA SER A 32 -35.40 14.03 -24.17
C SER A 32 -34.32 13.33 -25.07
N ASN A 33 -34.31 11.99 -25.10
CA ASN A 33 -33.56 11.06 -26.00
C ASN A 33 -34.60 10.07 -26.64
N PRO A 34 -34.31 8.99 -27.45
CA PRO A 34 -33.11 8.52 -28.20
C PRO A 34 -33.40 7.99 -29.66
N THR A 35 -32.44 7.30 -30.32
CA THR A 35 -32.61 6.33 -31.46
C THR A 35 -31.46 5.27 -31.54
N SER A 36 -31.50 4.25 -32.43
CA SER A 36 -30.84 2.90 -32.31
C SER A 36 -30.13 2.30 -33.57
N ASP A 37 -29.49 1.11 -33.43
CA ASP A 37 -29.34 -0.11 -34.34
C ASP A 37 -27.95 -0.84 -34.20
N VAL A 38 -27.62 -2.17 -34.39
CA VAL A 38 -28.11 -3.43 -35.08
C VAL A 38 -27.32 -3.73 -36.41
N ASP A 39 -26.75 -4.91 -36.83
CA ASP A 39 -26.53 -6.36 -36.41
C ASP A 39 -25.44 -7.02 -37.37
N VAL A 40 -24.87 -8.27 -37.39
CA VAL A 40 -24.79 -9.56 -36.60
C VAL A 40 -23.54 -10.46 -37.02
N ASN A 41 -23.51 -11.81 -36.78
CA ASN A 41 -22.40 -12.82 -36.97
C ASN A 41 -22.33 -13.54 -38.37
N VAL A 42 -21.60 -14.64 -38.76
CA VAL A 42 -21.18 -15.99 -38.21
C VAL A 42 -19.99 -16.67 -39.02
N ALA A 43 -19.52 -17.90 -38.69
CA ALA A 43 -18.45 -18.76 -39.36
C ALA A 43 -18.87 -20.28 -39.48
N ASP A 44 -18.13 -21.39 -39.76
CA ASP A 44 -16.69 -21.83 -39.83
C ASP A 44 -16.48 -23.28 -40.49
N THR A 45 -15.26 -23.88 -40.52
CA THR A 45 -14.81 -25.35 -40.49
C THR A 45 -14.36 -26.25 -41.73
N THR A 46 -13.05 -26.63 -41.76
CA THR A 46 -12.34 -27.98 -41.87
C THR A 46 -12.42 -29.00 -43.11
N PRO A 47 -11.92 -30.30 -43.12
CA PRO A 47 -10.74 -30.78 -43.96
C PRO A 47 -10.81 -32.22 -44.64
N ASP A 48 -9.65 -32.87 -45.02
CA ASP A 48 -9.17 -34.29 -44.69
C ASP A 48 -8.46 -35.23 -45.78
N PHE A 49 -7.58 -36.18 -45.34
CA PHE A 49 -6.93 -37.44 -45.92
C PHE A 49 -6.01 -37.48 -47.20
N ALA A 50 -5.13 -38.48 -47.53
CA ALA A 50 -4.22 -39.46 -46.82
C ALA A 50 -3.35 -40.39 -47.78
N GLU A 51 -2.20 -40.94 -47.29
CA GLU A 51 -1.41 -42.20 -47.63
C GLU A 51 -1.08 -42.66 -49.09
N ASP A 52 -0.09 -43.52 -49.45
CA ASP A 52 1.19 -44.11 -48.91
C ASP A 52 1.99 -44.79 -50.08
N GLN A 53 3.32 -45.07 -49.92
CA GLN A 53 4.14 -46.20 -50.49
C GLN A 53 5.66 -45.87 -50.56
N LEU A 54 6.55 -46.83 -50.25
CA LEU A 54 8.04 -46.70 -50.32
C LEU A 54 8.75 -47.95 -50.87
N ILE A 55 9.77 -47.75 -51.72
CA ILE A 55 10.88 -48.71 -52.00
C ILE A 55 12.21 -47.93 -52.08
N ASP A 56 13.28 -48.57 -51.59
CA ASP A 56 14.59 -47.97 -51.32
C ASP A 56 15.46 -47.70 -52.56
N LEU A 57 16.16 -46.57 -52.55
CA LEU A 57 17.24 -46.19 -53.45
C LEU A 57 18.32 -45.52 -52.61
N VAL A 58 19.57 -45.98 -52.73
CA VAL A 58 20.73 -45.37 -52.06
C VAL A 58 20.89 -43.92 -52.54
N GLN A 59 20.39 -42.98 -51.75
CA GLN A 59 20.51 -41.56 -52.01
C GLN A 59 21.91 -41.05 -51.63
N PRO A 60 22.42 -39.98 -52.28
CA PRO A 60 23.66 -39.34 -51.85
C PRO A 60 23.55 -38.81 -50.42
N GLU A 61 24.70 -38.62 -49.76
CA GLU A 61 24.76 -37.83 -48.52
C GLU A 61 24.07 -36.48 -48.75
N SER A 62 23.15 -36.12 -47.86
CA SER A 62 22.29 -34.95 -48.04
C SER A 62 23.12 -33.70 -48.33
N ALA A 63 22.77 -32.98 -49.39
CA ALA A 63 23.40 -31.68 -49.67
C ALA A 63 23.12 -30.66 -48.56
N VAL A 64 22.08 -30.89 -47.75
CA VAL A 64 21.72 -30.08 -46.59
C VAL A 64 22.84 -30.11 -45.55
N GLY A 65 23.29 -28.94 -45.10
CA GLY A 65 24.36 -28.79 -44.11
C GLY A 65 25.71 -28.37 -44.69
N ARG A 66 25.97 -28.61 -45.99
CA ARG A 66 27.22 -28.23 -46.66
C ARG A 66 27.43 -26.71 -46.70
N ALA A 67 28.70 -26.29 -46.70
CA ALA A 67 29.10 -24.90 -46.96
C ALA A 67 28.83 -24.52 -48.43
N CYS A 68 28.57 -23.24 -48.70
CA CYS A 68 28.27 -22.74 -50.04
C CYS A 68 28.47 -21.22 -50.15
N ALA A 69 28.77 -20.72 -51.35
CA ALA A 69 28.75 -19.29 -51.69
C ALA A 69 27.52 -18.89 -52.52
N ALA A 70 26.94 -19.83 -53.29
CA ALA A 70 25.74 -19.61 -54.10
C ALA A 70 24.86 -20.87 -54.18
N SER A 71 23.55 -20.70 -54.42
CA SER A 71 22.59 -21.83 -54.50
C SER A 71 22.91 -22.85 -55.60
N SER A 72 23.70 -22.49 -56.62
CA SER A 72 24.22 -23.42 -57.64
C SER A 72 25.18 -24.48 -57.10
N GLU A 73 25.66 -24.34 -55.86
CA GLU A 73 26.53 -25.30 -55.18
C GLU A 73 25.75 -26.28 -54.28
N CYS A 74 24.43 -26.06 -54.14
CA CYS A 74 23.51 -26.88 -53.36
C CYS A 74 22.66 -27.70 -54.33
N ASP A 75 22.84 -29.02 -54.32
CA ASP A 75 22.30 -29.95 -55.32
C ASP A 75 20.75 -29.98 -55.37
N GLY A 76 20.15 -29.02 -56.09
CA GLY A 76 18.70 -28.76 -56.13
C GLY A 76 18.17 -27.82 -55.02
N GLY A 77 19.05 -27.23 -54.21
CA GLY A 77 18.67 -26.46 -53.01
C GLY A 77 18.96 -24.97 -53.05
N ILE A 78 18.88 -24.32 -51.88
CA ILE A 78 19.15 -22.90 -51.67
C ILE A 78 20.38 -22.77 -50.75
N CYS A 79 21.31 -21.87 -51.10
CA CYS A 79 22.38 -21.49 -50.20
C CYS A 79 21.93 -20.36 -49.26
N SER A 80 21.78 -20.66 -47.97
CA SER A 80 21.54 -19.64 -46.94
C SER A 80 22.87 -18.95 -46.59
N THR A 81 23.20 -17.87 -47.31
CA THR A 81 24.40 -17.06 -47.10
C THR A 81 24.35 -16.19 -45.84
N LEU A 82 23.20 -16.16 -45.15
CA LEU A 82 23.04 -15.54 -43.83
C LEU A 82 23.62 -16.39 -42.68
N LEU A 83 23.81 -17.70 -42.92
CA LEU A 83 24.42 -18.61 -41.96
C LEU A 83 25.94 -18.71 -42.17
N PRO A 84 26.75 -19.02 -41.12
CA PRO A 84 28.22 -18.98 -41.19
C PRO A 84 28.82 -19.81 -42.34
N LEU A 85 29.62 -19.16 -43.20
CA LEU A 85 30.23 -19.75 -44.41
C LEU A 85 29.21 -20.41 -45.36
N GLY A 86 27.96 -19.94 -45.32
CA GLY A 86 26.84 -20.48 -46.06
C GLY A 86 26.35 -21.83 -45.55
N TYR A 87 25.09 -22.12 -45.82
CA TYR A 87 24.46 -23.41 -45.50
C TYR A 87 23.52 -23.83 -46.62
N CYS A 88 23.84 -24.92 -47.30
CA CYS A 88 22.90 -25.53 -48.23
C CYS A 88 21.69 -26.07 -47.46
N THR A 89 20.49 -25.71 -47.92
CA THR A 89 19.22 -26.14 -47.34
C THR A 89 18.15 -26.30 -48.43
N LEU A 90 17.01 -26.85 -48.04
CA LEU A 90 15.79 -27.00 -48.83
C LEU A 90 14.63 -26.45 -47.99
N PRO A 91 13.66 -25.73 -48.57
CA PRO A 91 12.39 -25.49 -47.88
C PRO A 91 11.66 -26.82 -47.67
N CYS A 92 10.87 -26.94 -46.61
CA CYS A 92 10.16 -28.19 -46.29
C CYS A 92 8.75 -27.95 -45.75
N ASP A 93 7.79 -28.73 -46.21
CA ASP A 93 6.36 -28.63 -45.93
C ASP A 93 5.79 -29.98 -45.46
N ALA A 94 6.39 -30.51 -44.39
CA ALA A 94 6.14 -31.84 -43.79
C ALA A 94 6.43 -33.06 -44.69
N ALA A 95 6.59 -32.89 -46.00
CA ALA A 95 7.26 -33.86 -46.86
C ALA A 95 8.77 -33.93 -46.53
N ALA A 96 9.37 -35.11 -46.68
CA ALA A 96 10.64 -35.43 -46.04
C ALA A 96 11.85 -34.66 -46.60
N CYS A 97 12.60 -34.01 -45.68
CA CYS A 97 13.99 -33.66 -45.93
C CYS A 97 14.82 -34.93 -46.27
N PRO A 98 15.87 -34.84 -47.10
CA PRO A 98 16.66 -36.01 -47.48
C PRO A 98 17.27 -36.73 -46.28
N THR A 99 17.50 -38.04 -46.41
CA THR A 99 18.03 -38.91 -45.35
C THR A 99 19.26 -38.29 -44.68
N GLY A 100 19.22 -38.14 -43.35
CA GLY A 100 20.24 -37.40 -42.59
C GLY A 100 19.96 -35.91 -42.41
N SER A 101 18.75 -35.43 -42.72
CA SER A 101 18.30 -34.07 -42.39
C SER A 101 16.84 -34.03 -41.87
N VAL A 102 16.52 -33.00 -41.08
CA VAL A 102 15.25 -32.81 -40.36
C VAL A 102 14.67 -31.44 -40.71
N CYS A 103 13.35 -31.36 -40.89
CA CYS A 103 12.65 -30.10 -41.14
C CYS A 103 12.50 -29.32 -39.82
N SER A 104 12.88 -28.04 -39.80
CA SER A 104 12.76 -27.16 -38.62
C SER A 104 12.41 -25.73 -39.01
N VAL A 105 11.66 -25.04 -38.16
CA VAL A 105 11.20 -23.66 -38.40
C VAL A 105 12.17 -22.68 -37.76
N ILE A 106 12.76 -21.78 -38.56
CA ILE A 106 13.57 -20.66 -38.08
C ILE A 106 13.03 -19.37 -38.68
N ASN A 107 12.71 -18.39 -37.83
CA ASN A 107 12.10 -17.11 -38.20
C ASN A 107 10.86 -17.28 -39.10
N ASP A 108 9.96 -18.17 -38.67
CA ASP A 108 8.69 -18.53 -39.32
C ASP A 108 8.79 -19.19 -40.71
N PHE A 109 10.00 -19.52 -41.18
CA PHE A 109 10.23 -20.28 -42.40
C PHE A 109 10.74 -21.70 -42.10
N PRO A 110 10.11 -22.75 -42.66
CA PRO A 110 10.54 -24.14 -42.47
C PRO A 110 11.65 -24.51 -43.47
N PHE A 111 12.78 -24.98 -42.94
CA PHE A 111 13.97 -25.37 -43.68
C PHE A 111 14.52 -26.71 -43.19
N CYS A 112 15.13 -27.48 -44.10
CA CYS A 112 15.88 -28.67 -43.76
C CYS A 112 17.23 -28.30 -43.13
N PHE A 113 17.55 -28.92 -42.00
CA PHE A 113 18.87 -28.86 -41.37
C PHE A 113 19.45 -30.27 -41.25
N GLN A 114 20.78 -30.40 -41.37
CA GLN A 114 21.47 -31.67 -41.19
C GLN A 114 21.17 -32.22 -39.78
N ALA A 115 20.79 -33.49 -39.70
CA ALA A 115 20.45 -34.16 -38.45
C ALA A 115 21.72 -34.50 -37.66
N CYS A 116 21.61 -34.50 -36.33
CA CYS A 116 22.73 -34.81 -35.46
C CYS A 116 22.30 -35.40 -34.11
N THR A 117 23.25 -36.05 -33.45
CA THR A 117 23.18 -36.52 -32.06
C THR A 117 24.31 -35.94 -31.20
N THR A 118 25.41 -35.48 -31.80
CA THR A 118 26.48 -34.72 -31.13
C THR A 118 26.99 -33.60 -32.02
N SER A 119 27.58 -32.56 -31.43
CA SER A 119 28.02 -31.37 -32.17
C SER A 119 29.19 -31.63 -33.13
N GLU A 120 29.97 -32.70 -32.94
CA GLU A 120 31.09 -33.10 -33.81
C GLU A 120 30.62 -33.58 -35.18
N GLN A 121 29.33 -33.89 -35.34
CA GLN A 121 28.70 -34.20 -36.62
C GLN A 121 28.34 -32.93 -37.42
N CYS A 122 28.42 -31.76 -36.78
CA CYS A 122 28.17 -30.44 -37.37
C CYS A 122 29.49 -29.74 -37.70
N ARG A 123 29.43 -28.69 -38.53
CA ARG A 123 30.61 -27.88 -38.90
C ARG A 123 31.04 -26.94 -37.76
N GLN A 124 31.55 -27.50 -36.65
CA GLN A 124 32.00 -26.75 -35.46
C GLN A 124 33.04 -25.67 -35.79
N ALA A 125 33.99 -25.97 -36.67
CA ALA A 125 35.02 -25.02 -37.12
C ALA A 125 34.42 -23.79 -37.83
N ASP A 126 33.28 -23.95 -38.51
CA ASP A 126 32.57 -22.88 -39.21
C ASP A 126 31.59 -22.14 -38.28
N GLY A 127 31.25 -22.76 -37.13
CA GLY A 127 30.38 -22.21 -36.10
C GLY A 127 29.02 -22.87 -35.93
N TYR A 128 28.88 -24.16 -36.29
CA TYR A 128 27.65 -24.93 -36.10
C TYR A 128 27.76 -25.94 -34.96
N SER A 129 26.69 -26.11 -34.20
CA SER A 129 26.55 -27.09 -33.12
C SER A 129 25.28 -27.91 -33.29
N CYS A 130 25.22 -29.07 -32.63
CA CYS A 130 24.02 -29.87 -32.58
C CYS A 130 23.07 -29.32 -31.50
N ILE A 131 21.97 -28.71 -31.92
CA ILE A 131 20.98 -28.07 -31.05
C ILE A 131 19.62 -28.72 -31.36
N ASN A 132 18.97 -29.31 -30.36
CA ASN A 132 17.68 -30.02 -30.50
C ASN A 132 17.65 -31.06 -31.65
N GLY A 133 18.78 -31.71 -31.93
CA GLY A 133 18.91 -32.74 -32.97
C GLY A 133 19.20 -32.23 -34.39
N ILE A 134 19.44 -30.91 -34.57
CA ILE A 134 19.85 -30.31 -35.85
C ILE A 134 21.16 -29.53 -35.75
N CYS A 135 21.95 -29.57 -36.82
CA CYS A 135 23.16 -28.76 -36.97
C CYS A 135 22.80 -27.31 -37.34
N ASN A 136 22.56 -26.49 -36.31
CA ASN A 136 22.24 -25.08 -36.43
C ASN A 136 23.47 -24.20 -36.09
N ALA A 137 23.44 -22.91 -36.43
CA ALA A 137 24.48 -21.97 -36.04
C ALA A 137 24.51 -21.82 -34.51
N ALA A 138 25.69 -21.95 -33.91
CA ALA A 138 25.87 -21.78 -32.48
C ALA A 138 25.87 -20.29 -32.10
N CYS A 139 25.18 -19.93 -31.02
CA CYS A 139 25.25 -18.58 -30.47
C CYS A 139 26.70 -18.26 -30.03
N ARG A 140 27.10 -16.99 -30.13
CA ARG A 140 28.44 -16.52 -29.73
C ARG A 140 28.37 -15.47 -28.62
N SER A 141 27.18 -14.91 -28.40
CA SER A 141 26.86 -13.84 -27.46
C SER A 141 25.38 -13.90 -27.09
N LEU A 142 24.97 -13.13 -26.07
CA LEU A 142 23.56 -12.95 -25.71
C LEU A 142 22.72 -12.28 -26.82
N PHE A 143 23.35 -11.56 -27.76
CA PHE A 143 22.66 -10.89 -28.86
C PHE A 143 22.25 -11.85 -29.99
N ASP A 144 22.75 -13.08 -29.99
CA ASP A 144 22.35 -14.14 -30.92
C ASP A 144 21.13 -14.94 -30.40
N CYS A 145 20.63 -14.61 -29.20
CA CYS A 145 19.51 -15.27 -28.51
C CYS A 145 18.28 -14.35 -28.39
N LYS A 146 17.11 -14.90 -28.05
CA LYS A 146 15.90 -14.10 -27.83
C LYS A 146 15.95 -13.37 -26.49
N SER A 147 15.17 -12.30 -26.37
CA SER A 147 15.08 -11.53 -25.12
C SER A 147 14.63 -12.44 -23.95
N GLY A 148 15.48 -12.54 -22.93
CA GLY A 148 15.29 -13.42 -21.76
C GLY A 148 16.14 -14.70 -21.77
N GLU A 149 16.76 -15.06 -22.90
CA GLU A 149 17.67 -16.21 -23.02
C GLU A 149 19.14 -15.80 -22.81
N GLN A 150 19.97 -16.75 -22.40
CA GLN A 150 21.43 -16.62 -22.29
C GLN A 150 22.12 -17.60 -23.24
N CYS A 151 23.20 -17.16 -23.90
CA CYS A 151 24.05 -18.03 -24.70
C CYS A 151 25.00 -18.85 -23.82
N ILE A 152 24.75 -20.15 -23.68
CA ILE A 152 25.55 -21.09 -22.88
C ILE A 152 26.06 -22.20 -23.81
N LYS A 153 27.39 -22.31 -23.94
CA LYS A 153 28.09 -23.34 -24.77
C LYS A 153 27.68 -23.39 -26.26
N GLY A 154 27.02 -22.35 -26.77
CA GLY A 154 26.51 -22.30 -28.15
C GLY A 154 25.00 -22.51 -28.29
N GLU A 155 24.29 -22.76 -27.18
CA GLU A 155 22.83 -22.87 -27.12
C GLU A 155 22.21 -21.67 -26.38
N CYS A 156 21.01 -21.25 -26.78
CA CYS A 156 20.24 -20.21 -26.09
C CYS A 156 19.31 -20.86 -25.06
N THR A 157 19.45 -20.48 -23.79
CA THR A 157 18.75 -21.11 -22.66
C THR A 157 18.13 -20.09 -21.71
N LEU A 158 16.91 -20.33 -21.23
CA LEU A 158 16.30 -19.50 -20.18
C LEU A 158 16.98 -19.75 -18.81
N PRO A 159 17.24 -18.71 -18.00
CA PRO A 159 17.81 -18.88 -16.66
C PRO A 159 16.78 -19.49 -15.68
N PRO A 160 17.21 -20.31 -14.71
CA PRO A 160 16.35 -20.82 -13.65
C PRO A 160 15.70 -19.72 -12.79
N PRO A 161 14.45 -19.91 -12.32
CA PRO A 161 13.67 -18.87 -11.62
C PRO A 161 14.18 -18.54 -10.21
N ASP A 162 15.04 -19.38 -9.62
CA ASP A 162 15.57 -19.26 -8.25
C ASP A 162 16.65 -18.18 -8.07
N ARG A 163 17.11 -17.50 -9.15
CA ARG A 163 18.37 -16.73 -9.11
C ARG A 163 18.28 -15.26 -9.48
N ILE A 164 17.08 -14.78 -9.80
CA ILE A 164 16.86 -13.39 -10.23
C ILE A 164 16.89 -12.40 -9.05
N VAL A 165 17.04 -11.11 -9.35
CA VAL A 165 16.93 -10.04 -8.34
C VAL A 165 15.56 -10.14 -7.65
N GLY A 166 15.53 -10.03 -6.33
CA GLY A 166 14.32 -10.21 -5.52
C GLY A 166 13.91 -11.67 -5.22
N ALA A 167 14.59 -12.68 -5.78
CA ALA A 167 14.40 -14.06 -5.33
C ALA A 167 14.94 -14.25 -3.89
N PRO A 168 14.30 -15.10 -3.05
CA PRO A 168 14.79 -15.40 -1.72
C PRO A 168 16.10 -16.21 -1.75
N CYS A 169 16.98 -15.99 -0.79
CA CYS A 169 18.29 -16.63 -0.72
C CYS A 169 18.77 -16.82 0.72
N VAL A 170 19.60 -17.84 0.93
CA VAL A 170 20.30 -18.14 2.19
C VAL A 170 21.80 -17.85 2.06
N THR A 171 22.36 -17.98 0.84
CA THR A 171 23.76 -17.62 0.56
C THR A 171 23.90 -16.81 -0.72
N SER A 172 24.94 -15.97 -0.76
CA SER A 172 25.29 -15.16 -1.93
C SER A 172 25.66 -15.96 -3.20
N ALA A 173 25.76 -17.30 -3.11
CA ALA A 173 26.00 -18.18 -4.25
C ALA A 173 24.70 -18.63 -4.98
N GLU A 174 23.53 -18.38 -4.40
CA GLU A 174 22.24 -18.64 -5.06
C GLU A 174 21.88 -17.54 -6.07
N CYS A 175 22.28 -16.30 -5.78
CA CYS A 175 21.95 -15.11 -6.57
C CYS A 175 22.82 -14.98 -7.83
N LEU A 176 22.20 -14.69 -8.99
CA LEU A 176 22.90 -14.41 -10.25
C LEU A 176 23.87 -13.22 -10.15
N SER A 177 23.55 -12.26 -9.28
CA SER A 177 24.38 -11.08 -9.00
C SER A 177 25.62 -11.38 -8.14
N GLY A 178 25.66 -12.50 -7.44
CA GLY A 178 26.65 -12.79 -6.39
C GLY A 178 26.38 -12.12 -5.05
N TYR A 179 25.20 -11.52 -4.83
CA TYR A 179 24.86 -10.81 -3.59
C TYR A 179 23.49 -11.23 -3.02
N CYS A 180 23.51 -12.04 -1.96
CA CYS A 180 22.34 -12.25 -1.11
C CYS A 180 22.34 -11.20 0.00
N LEU A 181 21.21 -10.53 0.21
CA LEU A 181 21.04 -9.54 1.27
C LEU A 181 20.69 -10.23 2.60
N GLY A 182 20.98 -9.58 3.73
CA GLY A 182 20.69 -10.14 5.06
C GLY A 182 19.19 -10.25 5.35
N GLU A 183 18.83 -10.96 6.43
CA GLU A 183 17.44 -11.02 6.92
C GLU A 183 16.89 -9.61 7.26
N SER A 184 17.76 -8.71 7.72
CA SER A 184 17.51 -7.26 7.91
C SER A 184 17.09 -6.51 6.65
N ASP A 185 17.42 -7.08 5.49
CA ASP A 185 17.19 -6.55 4.15
C ASP A 185 16.27 -7.47 3.33
N GLY A 186 15.53 -8.35 4.01
CA GLY A 186 14.51 -9.23 3.42
C GLY A 186 14.99 -10.62 2.98
N GLY A 187 16.28 -10.96 3.10
CA GLY A 187 16.79 -12.29 2.74
C GLY A 187 16.66 -12.61 1.24
N VAL A 188 16.91 -11.61 0.39
CA VAL A 188 16.68 -11.66 -1.06
C VAL A 188 17.91 -11.26 -1.88
N CYS A 189 17.96 -11.69 -3.14
CA CYS A 189 19.03 -11.36 -4.05
C CYS A 189 19.04 -9.88 -4.46
N GLY A 190 20.11 -9.17 -4.10
CA GLY A 190 20.37 -7.78 -4.48
C GLY A 190 21.03 -7.66 -5.85
N GLU A 191 21.17 -6.44 -6.37
CA GLU A 191 21.95 -6.13 -7.58
C GLU A 191 22.85 -4.90 -7.39
N PRO A 192 24.03 -4.81 -8.01
CA PRO A 192 24.86 -3.60 -7.99
C PRO A 192 24.16 -2.39 -8.61
N CYS A 193 24.25 -1.24 -7.95
CA CYS A 193 23.58 -0.01 -8.38
C CYS A 193 24.54 1.19 -8.35
N ASN A 194 24.32 2.15 -9.24
CA ASN A 194 25.31 3.19 -9.54
C ASN A 194 24.85 4.66 -9.34
N THR A 195 23.57 4.94 -9.01
CA THR A 195 23.21 6.03 -8.05
C THR A 195 21.72 6.18 -7.69
N THR A 196 20.74 5.70 -8.46
CA THR A 196 19.31 5.92 -8.10
C THR A 196 18.30 4.84 -8.50
N SER A 197 18.38 4.26 -9.70
CA SER A 197 17.36 3.32 -10.20
C SER A 197 17.69 1.86 -9.89
N CYS A 198 16.69 1.11 -9.43
CA CYS A 198 16.70 -0.35 -9.28
C CYS A 198 15.77 -1.00 -10.30
N SER A 199 16.02 -2.26 -10.67
CA SER A 199 15.16 -3.02 -11.59
C SER A 199 13.77 -3.35 -11.02
N LEU A 200 13.66 -3.41 -9.69
CA LEU A 200 12.41 -3.68 -8.97
C LEU A 200 11.80 -2.41 -8.38
N THR A 201 10.48 -2.26 -8.55
CA THR A 201 9.69 -1.17 -7.95
C THR A 201 9.74 -1.23 -6.43
N GLY A 202 9.94 -0.08 -5.78
CA GLY A 202 10.04 0.03 -4.32
C GLY A 202 11.40 -0.38 -3.74
N TRP A 203 12.36 -0.79 -4.57
CA TRP A 203 13.74 -1.05 -4.14
C TRP A 203 14.57 0.24 -4.22
N THR A 204 15.51 0.42 -3.27
CA THR A 204 16.38 1.59 -3.22
C THR A 204 17.85 1.22 -3.32
N CYS A 205 18.59 2.01 -4.09
CA CYS A 205 20.03 1.88 -4.23
C CYS A 205 20.72 2.47 -2.99
N ARG A 206 21.34 1.62 -2.16
CA ARG A 206 21.98 2.04 -0.90
C ARG A 206 23.18 1.17 -0.53
N PRO A 207 24.08 1.62 0.37
CA PRO A 207 25.18 0.79 0.86
C PRO A 207 24.64 -0.37 1.70
N LEU A 208 24.86 -1.61 1.25
CA LEU A 208 24.45 -2.85 1.91
C LEU A 208 25.62 -3.83 2.04
N VAL A 209 25.60 -4.67 3.07
CA VAL A 209 26.60 -5.72 3.29
C VAL A 209 25.99 -7.07 2.90
N PRO A 210 26.51 -7.76 1.86
CA PRO A 210 26.02 -9.08 1.48
C PRO A 210 26.23 -10.13 2.58
N LEU A 211 25.39 -11.17 2.61
CA LEU A 211 25.63 -12.33 3.48
C LEU A 211 26.98 -12.99 3.16
N GLY A 212 27.80 -13.15 4.21
CA GLY A 212 29.20 -13.59 4.12
C GLY A 212 30.22 -12.47 3.82
N GLY A 213 29.76 -11.25 3.52
CA GLY A 213 30.59 -10.08 3.28
C GLY A 213 31.00 -9.35 4.57
N ASN A 214 32.01 -8.49 4.44
CA ASN A 214 32.53 -7.61 5.51
C ASN A 214 32.66 -6.14 5.07
N THR A 215 32.20 -5.82 3.86
CA THR A 215 32.37 -4.53 3.19
C THR A 215 31.02 -4.13 2.57
N ALA A 216 30.60 -2.89 2.79
CA ALA A 216 29.37 -2.38 2.18
C ALA A 216 29.58 -2.07 0.69
N LEU A 217 28.61 -2.45 -0.13
CA LEU A 217 28.55 -2.19 -1.57
C LEU A 217 27.25 -1.44 -1.88
N ASN A 218 27.25 -0.58 -2.89
CA ASN A 218 25.99 0.02 -3.35
C ASN A 218 25.17 -1.04 -4.07
N LEU A 219 24.14 -1.52 -3.39
CA LEU A 219 23.21 -2.52 -3.91
C LEU A 219 21.78 -1.99 -3.87
N CYS A 220 20.98 -2.44 -4.82
CA CYS A 220 19.53 -2.38 -4.70
C CYS A 220 19.05 -3.47 -3.75
N GLY A 221 18.27 -3.05 -2.75
CA GLY A 221 17.52 -3.91 -1.84
C GLY A 221 16.11 -3.34 -1.59
N PRO A 222 15.22 -4.09 -0.90
CA PRO A 222 13.90 -3.60 -0.52
C PRO A 222 13.98 -2.26 0.23
N GLY A 223 13.34 -1.23 -0.31
CA GLY A 223 13.34 0.12 0.26
C GLY A 223 12.59 0.14 1.59
N GLY A 224 13.28 0.53 2.66
CA GLY A 224 12.72 0.58 4.01
C GLY A 224 12.17 -0.77 4.53
N VAL A 225 13.05 -1.66 4.99
CA VAL A 225 12.61 -2.75 5.88
C VAL A 225 12.38 -2.16 7.27
N PHE A 226 11.13 -2.20 7.75
CA PHE A 226 10.76 -1.68 9.06
C PHE A 226 10.44 -2.79 10.06
N THR A 227 10.80 -2.56 11.31
CA THR A 227 10.31 -3.34 12.46
C THR A 227 9.72 -2.41 13.52
N SER A 228 8.89 -2.98 14.39
CA SER A 228 8.31 -2.29 15.54
C SER A 228 8.73 -3.00 16.82
N ASP A 229 9.58 -2.35 17.60
CA ASP A 229 9.89 -2.78 18.97
C ASP A 229 8.81 -2.30 19.93
N VAL A 230 8.64 -2.99 21.06
CA VAL A 230 7.71 -2.61 22.14
C VAL A 230 8.44 -2.55 23.47
N ILE A 231 8.31 -1.43 24.18
CA ILE A 231 8.88 -1.20 25.51
C ILE A 231 7.74 -0.86 26.48
N THR A 232 7.54 -1.67 27.52
CA THR A 232 6.67 -1.29 28.64
C THR A 232 7.50 -0.55 29.70
N LEU A 233 7.13 0.67 30.04
CA LEU A 233 7.85 1.49 31.03
C LEU A 233 7.30 1.28 32.44
N THR A 234 8.21 1.19 33.42
CA THR A 234 7.88 1.09 34.84
C THR A 234 8.56 2.21 35.62
N GLY A 235 7.84 2.78 36.59
CA GLY A 235 8.25 3.98 37.33
C GLY A 235 7.25 5.13 37.17
N GLY A 236 7.47 6.20 37.95
CA GLY A 236 6.77 7.48 37.80
C GLY A 236 7.58 8.47 36.97
N ASP A 237 7.18 9.74 37.04
CA ASP A 237 7.70 10.79 36.17
C ASP A 237 8.96 11.48 36.75
N PRO A 238 9.90 11.97 35.91
CA PRO A 238 9.92 11.86 34.45
C PRO A 238 10.22 10.43 33.98
N ARG A 239 9.42 9.94 33.03
CA ARG A 239 9.62 8.64 32.39
C ARG A 239 10.70 8.76 31.33
N SER A 240 11.40 7.66 31.04
CA SER A 240 12.53 7.65 30.12
C SER A 240 12.57 6.41 29.25
N PHE A 241 13.02 6.55 28.00
CA PHE A 241 13.30 5.45 27.09
C PHE A 241 14.48 5.80 26.17
N ASN A 242 15.16 4.77 25.67
CA ASN A 242 16.33 4.94 24.79
C ASN A 242 15.94 4.70 23.33
N VAL A 243 16.39 5.61 22.47
CA VAL A 243 16.19 5.61 21.02
C VAL A 243 17.56 5.41 20.36
N SER A 244 17.67 4.47 19.43
CA SER A 244 18.90 4.24 18.64
C SER A 244 18.80 4.86 17.25
N SER A 245 19.92 4.96 16.53
CA SER A 245 20.04 5.73 15.28
C SER A 245 19.31 5.17 14.06
N ASP A 246 18.76 3.96 14.19
CA ASP A 246 17.89 3.30 13.22
C ASP A 246 16.39 3.58 13.46
N VAL A 247 16.01 4.16 14.61
CA VAL A 247 14.61 4.52 14.91
C VAL A 247 14.23 5.79 14.15
N VAL A 248 13.17 5.70 13.33
CA VAL A 248 12.66 6.83 12.51
C VAL A 248 11.44 7.51 13.13
N SER A 249 10.70 6.82 13.99
CA SER A 249 9.55 7.35 14.72
C SER A 249 9.30 6.55 15.99
N PHE A 250 8.55 7.14 16.92
CA PHE A 250 8.04 6.43 18.09
C PHE A 250 6.59 6.79 18.40
N PHE A 251 5.90 5.91 19.10
CA PHE A 251 4.51 6.10 19.52
C PHE A 251 4.36 5.71 20.99
N ILE A 252 4.02 6.69 21.82
CA ILE A 252 3.79 6.51 23.26
C ILE A 252 2.28 6.34 23.47
N ILE A 253 1.89 5.32 24.24
CA ILE A 253 0.54 5.13 24.77
C ILE A 253 0.63 5.03 26.29
N ALA A 254 -0.13 5.85 27.01
CA ALA A 254 -0.38 5.72 28.44
C ALA A 254 -1.84 5.30 28.66
N GLU A 255 -2.04 4.24 29.42
CA GLU A 255 -3.32 3.58 29.66
C GLU A 255 -3.79 3.92 31.08
N GLY A 256 -5.00 4.49 31.19
CA GLY A 256 -5.55 5.00 32.45
C GLY A 256 -6.53 4.04 33.13
N SER A 257 -6.49 4.02 34.45
CA SER A 257 -7.36 3.17 35.30
C SER A 257 -8.83 3.61 35.32
N VAL A 258 -9.15 4.82 34.84
CA VAL A 258 -10.49 5.41 34.86
C VAL A 258 -10.88 5.87 33.45
N PRO A 259 -11.87 5.25 32.78
CA PRO A 259 -12.22 5.59 31.40
C PRO A 259 -12.61 7.05 31.15
N SER A 260 -13.24 7.72 32.14
CA SER A 260 -13.64 9.14 32.07
C SER A 260 -12.64 10.12 32.70
N GLY A 261 -11.49 9.63 33.18
CA GLY A 261 -10.43 10.48 33.71
C GLY A 261 -9.51 10.96 32.60
N MET A 262 -9.04 12.21 32.67
CA MET A 262 -8.17 12.80 31.65
C MET A 262 -6.71 12.38 31.84
N LEU A 263 -6.02 12.05 30.75
CA LEU A 263 -4.57 11.86 30.67
C LEU A 263 -3.98 12.62 29.48
N GLY A 264 -2.77 13.15 29.63
CA GLY A 264 -1.99 13.75 28.54
C GLY A 264 -0.50 13.50 28.70
N ILE A 265 0.23 13.25 27.61
CA ILE A 265 1.70 13.25 27.64
C ILE A 265 2.16 14.71 27.60
N GLU A 266 3.05 15.14 28.49
CA GLU A 266 3.57 16.51 28.50
C GLU A 266 5.10 16.55 28.64
N ASN A 267 5.70 17.73 28.38
CA ASN A 267 7.12 17.96 28.54
C ASN A 267 8.02 16.93 27.82
N LEU A 268 7.68 16.56 26.58
CA LEU A 268 8.46 15.61 25.78
C LEU A 268 9.82 16.24 25.43
N ARG A 269 10.88 15.71 26.04
CA ARG A 269 12.27 16.19 25.94
C ARG A 269 13.14 15.27 25.10
N ARG A 270 13.95 15.89 24.25
CA ARG A 270 14.96 15.27 23.39
C ARG A 270 16.21 14.88 24.18
N PRO A 271 17.10 14.04 23.62
CA PRO A 271 18.39 13.69 24.23
C PRO A 271 19.34 14.85 24.49
N ASP A 272 19.19 15.98 23.79
CA ASP A 272 19.93 17.24 24.06
C ASP A 272 19.35 18.07 25.22
N GLY A 273 18.24 17.63 25.82
CA GLY A 273 17.54 18.29 26.92
C GLY A 273 16.53 19.37 26.48
N THR A 274 16.42 19.67 25.18
CA THR A 274 15.41 20.61 24.66
C THR A 274 14.02 19.96 24.65
N LEU A 275 12.98 20.79 24.73
CA LEU A 275 11.59 20.33 24.57
C LEU A 275 11.28 20.15 23.08
N ALA A 276 10.84 18.95 22.71
CA ALA A 276 10.20 18.68 21.42
C ALA A 276 8.72 19.09 21.46
N ALA A 277 8.07 18.91 22.62
CA ALA A 277 6.73 19.42 22.90
C ALA A 277 6.70 20.02 24.32
N GLY A 278 5.97 21.13 24.50
CA GLY A 278 5.89 21.85 25.76
C GLY A 278 5.02 21.16 26.83
N PRO A 279 4.83 21.80 27.99
CA PRO A 279 3.70 21.48 28.87
C PRO A 279 2.40 21.77 28.11
N ILE A 280 1.35 20.97 28.36
CA ILE A 280 0.07 21.13 27.66
C ILE A 280 -0.56 22.47 28.04
N SER A 281 -0.97 23.24 27.03
CA SER A 281 -1.55 24.57 27.21
C SER A 281 -3.01 24.50 27.71
N SER A 282 -3.56 25.63 28.15
CA SER A 282 -4.97 25.73 28.55
C SER A 282 -5.97 25.53 27.40
N SER A 283 -5.50 25.47 26.14
CA SER A 283 -6.33 25.09 24.98
C SER A 283 -6.14 23.62 24.57
N GLY A 284 -5.41 22.82 25.35
CA GLY A 284 -5.25 21.37 25.13
C GLY A 284 -4.31 20.99 23.99
N VAL A 285 -3.78 21.97 23.25
CA VAL A 285 -2.91 21.79 22.07
C VAL A 285 -1.56 22.46 22.30
N THR A 286 -0.50 21.89 21.71
CA THR A 286 0.88 22.39 21.75
C THR A 286 1.41 22.71 20.36
N GLU A 287 2.42 23.58 20.28
CA GLU A 287 3.10 24.00 19.05
C GLU A 287 4.60 24.07 19.33
N PRO A 288 5.51 23.81 18.36
CA PRO A 288 5.29 23.39 16.96
C PRO A 288 4.99 21.89 16.75
N PHE A 289 4.92 21.11 17.83
CA PHE A 289 4.51 19.71 17.82
C PHE A 289 3.16 19.59 18.55
N ARG A 290 2.19 18.89 17.96
CA ARG A 290 0.84 18.76 18.56
C ARG A 290 0.66 17.51 19.41
N MET A 291 0.10 17.69 20.59
CA MET A 291 -0.39 16.63 21.46
C MET A 291 -1.73 17.06 22.07
N PHE A 292 -2.52 16.09 22.56
CA PHE A 292 -3.86 16.33 23.10
C PHE A 292 -4.06 15.59 24.43
N VAL A 293 -4.95 16.10 25.29
CA VAL A 293 -5.41 15.41 26.51
C VAL A 293 -6.65 14.60 26.15
N ASN A 294 -6.69 13.31 26.50
CA ASN A 294 -7.79 12.42 26.12
C ASN A 294 -8.39 11.73 27.36
N GLN A 295 -9.61 11.20 27.23
CA GLN A 295 -10.24 10.41 28.28
C GLN A 295 -9.70 8.97 28.27
N GLY A 296 -9.47 8.42 29.47
CA GLY A 296 -9.08 7.02 29.69
C GLY A 296 -7.65 6.64 29.26
N HIS A 297 -6.95 7.52 28.54
CA HIS A 297 -5.64 7.25 27.97
C HIS A 297 -4.95 8.56 27.54
N ALA A 298 -3.66 8.51 27.22
CA ALA A 298 -3.00 9.50 26.38
C ALA A 298 -2.21 8.79 25.28
N SER A 299 -2.12 9.36 24.08
CA SER A 299 -1.19 8.84 23.07
C SER A 299 -0.55 9.94 22.23
N VAL A 300 0.71 9.74 21.84
CA VAL A 300 1.54 10.70 21.09
C VAL A 300 2.47 9.98 20.14
N MET A 301 2.37 10.28 18.85
CA MET A 301 3.25 9.78 17.79
C MET A 301 4.22 10.88 17.37
N PHE A 302 5.51 10.56 17.28
CA PHE A 302 6.57 11.50 16.98
C PHE A 302 7.43 11.04 15.79
N PRO A 303 7.70 11.88 14.78
CA PRO A 303 7.12 13.23 14.57
C PRO A 303 5.66 13.17 14.08
N ASN A 304 4.95 14.30 14.15
CA ASN A 304 3.64 14.51 13.51
C ASN A 304 3.56 15.80 12.67
N ASN A 305 4.73 16.31 12.27
CA ASN A 305 4.93 17.46 11.39
C ASN A 305 6.09 17.16 10.42
N ASP A 306 6.29 18.02 9.42
CA ASP A 306 7.41 17.99 8.47
C ASP A 306 8.52 19.01 8.80
N ASP A 307 8.60 19.49 10.05
CA ASP A 307 9.69 20.36 10.50
C ASP A 307 11.02 19.58 10.55
N PRO A 308 12.04 19.96 9.74
CA PRO A 308 13.33 19.26 9.70
C PRO A 308 14.14 19.43 11.00
N THR A 309 13.76 20.36 11.87
CA THR A 309 14.38 20.53 13.19
C THR A 309 13.77 19.60 14.24
N LEU A 310 12.56 19.06 14.04
CA LEU A 310 11.82 18.22 15.00
C LEU A 310 11.88 16.72 14.68
N GLN A 311 12.94 16.28 14.01
CA GLN A 311 13.15 14.87 13.70
C GLN A 311 13.63 14.05 14.92
N VAL A 312 13.46 12.72 14.85
CA VAL A 312 13.94 11.79 15.89
C VAL A 312 15.46 11.91 16.05
N GLN A 313 15.93 11.86 17.29
CA GLN A 313 17.34 11.90 17.66
C GLN A 313 17.72 10.63 18.45
N PRO A 314 18.91 10.05 18.25
CA PRO A 314 19.42 8.96 19.07
C PRO A 314 19.77 9.44 20.49
N GLY A 315 19.47 8.62 21.51
CA GLY A 315 19.75 8.90 22.91
C GLY A 315 18.55 8.66 23.82
N THR A 316 18.60 9.16 25.05
CA THR A 316 17.52 9.02 26.03
C THR A 316 16.49 10.14 25.85
N TRP A 317 15.26 9.77 25.50
CA TRP A 317 14.09 10.67 25.52
C TRP A 317 13.41 10.61 26.88
N THR A 318 12.80 11.72 27.31
CA THR A 318 12.06 11.79 28.57
C THR A 318 10.74 12.55 28.43
N PHE A 319 9.75 12.25 29.27
CA PHE A 319 8.45 12.91 29.30
C PHE A 319 7.77 12.76 30.66
N ASP A 320 6.79 13.62 30.94
CA ASP A 320 5.92 13.57 32.10
C ASP A 320 4.49 13.21 31.63
N ILE A 321 3.59 12.81 32.55
CA ILE A 321 2.18 12.54 32.25
C ILE A 321 1.28 13.41 33.13
N TYR A 322 0.47 14.23 32.47
CA TYR A 322 -0.62 14.99 33.09
C TYR A 322 -1.74 14.03 33.49
N GLU A 323 -2.04 13.93 34.79
CA GLU A 323 -3.16 13.15 35.34
C GLU A 323 -4.24 14.06 35.94
N TRP A 324 -5.50 13.97 35.46
CA TRP A 324 -6.63 14.66 36.09
C TRP A 324 -7.87 13.75 36.18
N GLY A 325 -8.18 13.30 37.39
CA GLY A 325 -9.28 12.35 37.64
C GLY A 325 -8.98 10.92 37.17
N ASN A 326 -7.75 10.65 36.73
CA ASN A 326 -7.25 9.35 36.31
C ASN A 326 -5.98 8.97 37.09
N THR A 327 -5.48 7.75 36.85
CA THR A 327 -4.15 7.27 37.26
C THR A 327 -3.62 6.32 36.20
N VAL A 328 -2.37 6.48 35.79
CA VAL A 328 -1.72 5.64 34.77
C VAL A 328 -1.45 4.25 35.33
N ASP A 329 -2.05 3.23 34.72
CA ASP A 329 -1.78 1.80 35.01
C ASP A 329 -0.54 1.31 34.24
N LYS A 330 -0.50 1.61 32.93
CA LYS A 330 0.50 1.07 32.00
C LYS A 330 0.96 2.13 31.00
N VAL A 331 2.25 2.09 30.65
CA VAL A 331 2.82 2.93 29.60
C VAL A 331 3.59 2.05 28.62
N THR A 332 3.23 2.14 27.36
CA THR A 332 3.80 1.36 26.25
C THR A 332 4.41 2.33 25.23
N VAL A 333 5.68 2.13 24.88
CA VAL A 333 6.36 2.87 23.80
C VAL A 333 6.68 1.91 22.68
N TYR A 334 6.21 2.23 21.48
CA TYR A 334 6.53 1.53 20.24
C TYR A 334 7.61 2.30 19.49
N LEU A 335 8.65 1.63 18.99
CA LEU A 335 9.73 2.24 18.21
C LEU A 335 9.72 1.67 16.79
N LYS A 336 9.53 2.52 15.76
CA LYS A 336 9.66 2.07 14.36
C LYS A 336 11.12 2.22 13.91
N ARG A 337 11.76 1.09 13.61
CA ARG A 337 13.15 1.04 13.11
C ARG A 337 13.14 0.97 11.58
N SER A 338 14.02 1.69 10.91
CA SER A 338 14.40 1.46 9.51
C SER A 338 15.71 0.67 9.51
N LEU A 339 15.64 -0.66 9.38
CA LEU A 339 16.79 -1.56 9.59
C LEU A 339 17.95 -1.32 8.61
N ALA A 340 17.66 -0.73 7.45
CA ALA A 340 18.61 -0.47 6.39
C ALA A 340 18.47 0.93 5.74
N GLY A 341 17.68 1.82 6.36
CA GLY A 341 17.48 3.18 5.86
C GLY A 341 16.58 3.31 4.62
N GLY A 342 16.19 4.57 4.36
CA GLY A 342 15.14 4.94 3.42
C GLY A 342 13.79 5.15 4.12
N GLU A 343 12.87 5.83 3.42
CA GLU A 343 11.53 6.13 3.91
C GLU A 343 10.57 4.94 3.83
N ALA A 344 9.53 4.96 4.68
CA ALA A 344 8.38 4.10 4.53
C ALA A 344 7.59 4.54 3.30
N THR A 345 7.64 3.75 2.23
CA THR A 345 6.91 4.02 0.97
C THR A 345 5.53 3.38 0.94
N GLN A 346 5.31 2.36 1.79
CA GLN A 346 4.04 1.67 2.01
C GLN A 346 3.81 1.43 3.51
N ILE A 347 2.55 1.27 3.90
CA ILE A 347 2.12 0.71 5.19
C ILE A 347 0.77 0.01 5.02
N THR A 348 0.46 -0.95 5.88
CA THR A 348 -0.80 -1.69 5.92
C THR A 348 -1.41 -1.64 7.32
N PHE A 349 -2.71 -1.40 7.41
CA PHE A 349 -3.46 -1.49 8.67
C PHE A 349 -4.60 -2.51 8.57
N ASP A 350 -4.65 -3.43 9.53
CA ASP A 350 -5.82 -4.29 9.74
C ASP A 350 -6.96 -3.50 10.39
N MET A 351 -8.20 -3.92 10.16
CA MET A 351 -9.39 -3.29 10.73
C MET A 351 -10.31 -4.27 11.43
N ASN A 352 -10.75 -3.90 12.62
CA ASN A 352 -11.86 -4.52 13.34
C ASN A 352 -13.07 -3.59 13.19
N ILE A 353 -14.09 -4.05 12.48
CA ILE A 353 -15.33 -3.32 12.21
C ILE A 353 -16.41 -3.81 13.17
N TYR A 354 -16.84 -2.93 14.07
CA TYR A 354 -17.88 -3.20 15.06
C TYR A 354 -19.20 -2.61 14.56
N LEU A 355 -20.27 -3.40 14.62
CA LEU A 355 -21.58 -3.04 14.08
C LEU A 355 -22.61 -3.05 15.21
N ALA A 356 -23.04 -1.88 15.67
CA ALA A 356 -24.15 -1.80 16.62
C ALA A 356 -25.42 -2.30 15.94
N GLN A 357 -26.19 -3.17 16.61
CA GLN A 357 -27.30 -3.88 15.98
C GLN A 357 -28.34 -2.91 15.39
N GLY A 358 -28.39 -2.80 14.06
CA GLY A 358 -29.28 -1.88 13.34
C GLY A 358 -28.64 -0.56 12.87
N ALA A 359 -27.33 -0.35 13.07
CA ALA A 359 -26.59 0.81 12.55
C ALA A 359 -26.61 0.85 11.00
N ILE A 360 -26.52 -0.29 10.34
CA ILE A 360 -26.90 -0.45 8.93
C ILE A 360 -28.07 -1.45 8.87
N PRO A 361 -29.25 -1.10 8.29
CA PRO A 361 -30.44 -1.96 8.37
C PRO A 361 -30.22 -3.35 7.76
N GLY A 362 -30.44 -4.40 8.56
CA GLY A 362 -30.29 -5.80 8.13
C GLY A 362 -28.85 -6.31 8.00
N VAL A 363 -27.87 -5.51 8.40
CA VAL A 363 -26.45 -5.90 8.40
C VAL A 363 -26.05 -6.46 9.76
N THR A 364 -25.25 -7.51 9.74
CA THR A 364 -24.56 -8.11 10.89
C THR A 364 -23.15 -8.52 10.47
N ALA A 365 -22.26 -8.83 11.41
CA ALA A 365 -20.90 -9.29 11.12
C ALA A 365 -20.85 -10.44 10.09
N ALA A 366 -21.82 -11.35 10.16
CA ALA A 366 -21.94 -12.50 9.26
C ALA A 366 -22.27 -12.15 7.79
N ASN A 367 -22.76 -10.94 7.49
CA ASN A 367 -23.05 -10.49 6.11
C ASN A 367 -22.35 -9.17 5.71
N ALA A 368 -21.67 -8.52 6.65
CA ALA A 368 -20.97 -7.24 6.48
C ALA A 368 -19.96 -7.24 5.33
N GLY A 369 -19.19 -8.32 5.16
CA GLY A 369 -18.24 -8.51 4.06
C GLY A 369 -18.87 -8.52 2.66
N ALA A 370 -20.19 -8.68 2.55
CA ALA A 370 -20.95 -8.63 1.29
C ALA A 370 -21.91 -7.43 1.20
N ASN A 371 -21.96 -6.56 2.22
CA ASN A 371 -22.87 -5.42 2.24
C ASN A 371 -22.34 -4.25 1.37
N SER A 372 -23.07 -3.88 0.33
CA SER A 372 -22.65 -2.84 -0.63
C SER A 372 -22.44 -1.45 -0.03
N HIS A 373 -23.10 -1.09 1.08
CA HIS A 373 -22.88 0.20 1.74
C HIS A 373 -21.54 0.22 2.48
N LEU A 374 -21.28 -0.80 3.29
CA LEU A 374 -20.04 -0.94 4.05
C LEU A 374 -18.83 -1.16 3.13
N GLN A 375 -18.96 -2.03 2.12
CA GLN A 375 -17.91 -2.22 1.12
C GLN A 375 -17.69 -0.95 0.27
N GLY A 376 -18.74 -0.16 0.00
CA GLY A 376 -18.61 1.14 -0.64
C GLY A 376 -17.83 2.17 0.20
N ALA A 377 -18.09 2.22 1.51
CA ALA A 377 -17.37 3.09 2.45
C ALA A 377 -15.89 2.69 2.57
N LEU A 378 -15.58 1.41 2.76
CA LEU A 378 -14.22 0.88 2.81
C LEU A 378 -13.48 1.07 1.47
N SER A 379 -14.19 0.91 0.33
CA SER A 379 -13.64 1.18 -0.99
C SER A 379 -13.33 2.66 -1.22
N ARG A 380 -14.12 3.59 -0.68
CA ARG A 380 -13.85 5.04 -0.75
C ARG A 380 -12.60 5.40 0.05
N LEU A 381 -12.49 4.92 1.30
CA LEU A 381 -11.28 5.02 2.13
C LEU A 381 -10.04 4.52 1.37
N GLN A 382 -10.10 3.27 0.91
CA GLN A 382 -8.97 2.60 0.27
C GLN A 382 -8.57 3.29 -1.05
N GLN A 383 -9.51 3.52 -1.96
CA GLN A 383 -9.18 3.95 -3.33
C GLN A 383 -8.93 5.46 -3.46
N ARG A 384 -9.65 6.32 -2.71
CA ARG A 384 -9.48 7.79 -2.83
C ARG A 384 -8.33 8.32 -1.97
N TYR A 385 -8.20 7.84 -0.75
CA TYR A 385 -7.30 8.45 0.25
C TYR A 385 -6.05 7.60 0.49
N TRP A 386 -6.22 6.30 0.70
CA TRP A 386 -5.13 5.45 1.18
C TRP A 386 -4.17 4.99 0.07
N ASN A 387 -4.66 4.34 -0.98
CA ASN A 387 -3.82 3.81 -2.07
C ASN A 387 -2.93 4.90 -2.71
N PRO A 388 -3.40 6.13 -3.02
CA PRO A 388 -2.55 7.19 -3.59
C PRO A 388 -1.44 7.68 -2.65
N LYS A 389 -1.49 7.30 -1.38
CA LYS A 389 -0.54 7.70 -0.32
C LYS A 389 0.24 6.51 0.25
N GLY A 390 0.16 5.33 -0.38
CA GLY A 390 0.83 4.12 0.08
C GLY A 390 0.34 3.60 1.43
N MET A 391 -0.91 3.88 1.79
CA MET A 391 -1.61 3.17 2.86
C MET A 391 -2.47 2.06 2.26
N ASN A 392 -2.52 0.91 2.90
CA ASN A 392 -3.21 -0.27 2.40
C ASN A 392 -4.15 -0.82 3.48
N LEU A 393 -5.32 -1.28 3.04
CA LEU A 393 -6.26 -2.02 3.88
C LEU A 393 -5.78 -3.46 4.01
N GLY A 394 -5.57 -3.91 5.25
CA GLY A 394 -5.11 -5.25 5.60
C GLY A 394 -6.25 -6.25 5.75
N GLU A 395 -6.18 -7.06 6.82
CA GLU A 395 -7.28 -7.96 7.16
C GLU A 395 -8.45 -7.15 7.75
N VAL A 396 -9.67 -7.35 7.23
CA VAL A 396 -10.89 -6.73 7.76
C VAL A 396 -11.74 -7.78 8.45
N ARG A 397 -11.95 -7.61 9.76
CA ARG A 397 -12.73 -8.47 10.63
C ARG A 397 -14.02 -7.74 11.03
N TYR A 398 -15.11 -8.48 11.20
CA TYR A 398 -16.42 -7.89 11.52
C TYR A 398 -16.97 -8.47 12.82
N PHE A 399 -17.55 -7.62 13.67
CA PHE A 399 -18.08 -7.97 14.98
C PHE A 399 -19.45 -7.31 15.19
N ASP A 400 -20.42 -8.06 15.71
CA ASP A 400 -21.71 -7.51 16.15
C ASP A 400 -21.56 -7.02 17.60
N ILE A 401 -22.10 -5.84 17.91
CA ILE A 401 -22.08 -5.26 19.27
C ILE A 401 -23.49 -4.89 19.73
N ASP A 402 -23.68 -4.70 21.04
CA ASP A 402 -25.01 -4.55 21.62
C ASP A 402 -25.78 -3.35 21.05
N SER A 403 -27.08 -3.56 20.88
CA SER A 403 -28.11 -2.56 20.61
C SER A 403 -28.05 -1.31 21.50
N SER A 404 -27.50 -1.40 22.72
CA SER A 404 -27.28 -0.25 23.61
C SER A 404 -26.41 0.84 22.99
N TYR A 405 -25.43 0.47 22.15
CA TYR A 405 -24.52 1.39 21.46
C TYR A 405 -25.08 1.91 20.13
N LEU A 406 -26.35 1.62 19.80
CA LEU A 406 -26.96 2.14 18.58
C LEU A 406 -27.08 3.68 18.59
N TYR A 407 -27.23 4.29 19.77
CA TYR A 407 -27.30 5.75 19.98
C TYR A 407 -26.33 6.16 21.08
N VAL A 408 -25.22 6.82 20.72
CA VAL A 408 -24.16 7.22 21.65
C VAL A 408 -24.27 8.72 21.92
N ASN A 409 -24.88 9.09 23.05
CA ASN A 409 -25.41 10.44 23.26
C ASN A 409 -24.46 11.40 24.02
N ASP A 410 -23.38 10.88 24.60
CA ASP A 410 -22.39 11.61 25.40
C ASP A 410 -21.03 10.89 25.42
N ASP A 411 -19.98 11.58 25.88
CA ASP A 411 -18.60 11.08 25.91
C ASP A 411 -18.44 9.83 26.80
N VAL A 412 -19.24 9.71 27.87
CA VAL A 412 -19.14 8.57 28.79
C VAL A 412 -19.66 7.31 28.10
N ALA A 413 -20.76 7.41 27.34
CA ALA A 413 -21.25 6.33 26.49
C ALA A 413 -20.24 5.96 25.40
N LEU A 414 -19.57 6.94 24.79
CA LEU A 414 -18.54 6.75 23.76
C LEU A 414 -17.31 6.01 24.29
N HIS A 415 -16.70 6.52 25.36
CA HIS A 415 -15.49 5.95 25.94
C HIS A 415 -15.75 4.60 26.63
N ASN A 416 -16.96 4.35 27.15
CA ASN A 416 -17.37 3.01 27.57
C ASN A 416 -17.45 2.05 26.38
N MET A 417 -18.09 2.44 25.25
CA MET A 417 -18.15 1.59 24.04
C MET A 417 -16.74 1.17 23.55
N PHE A 418 -15.77 2.08 23.58
CA PHE A 418 -14.37 1.76 23.21
C PHE A 418 -13.65 0.88 24.24
N ALA A 419 -14.04 0.92 25.52
CA ALA A 419 -13.43 0.13 26.60
C ALA A 419 -14.07 -1.26 26.80
N ASP A 420 -15.39 -1.39 26.59
CA ASP A 420 -16.14 -2.62 26.81
C ASP A 420 -15.82 -3.73 25.78
N LEU A 421 -15.22 -3.37 24.65
CA LEU A 421 -15.05 -4.25 23.49
C LEU A 421 -13.59 -4.65 23.26
N THR A 422 -13.27 -5.87 23.67
CA THR A 422 -11.96 -6.53 23.53
C THR A 422 -12.11 -7.82 22.71
N PRO A 423 -12.14 -7.75 21.37
CA PRO A 423 -12.35 -8.95 20.55
C PRO A 423 -11.09 -9.82 20.46
N GLU A 424 -11.31 -11.08 20.07
CA GLU A 424 -10.28 -12.05 19.70
C GLU A 424 -9.49 -11.65 18.42
N GLY A 425 -9.89 -10.56 17.76
CA GLY A 425 -9.42 -10.09 16.46
C GLY A 425 -8.12 -9.28 16.47
N GLY A 426 -6.99 -9.91 16.82
CA GLY A 426 -5.64 -9.48 16.42
C GLY A 426 -5.12 -8.17 17.02
N ALA A 427 -4.09 -8.27 17.87
CA ALA A 427 -3.39 -7.10 18.42
C ALA A 427 -2.70 -6.29 17.29
N GLY A 428 -3.06 -5.00 17.16
CA GLY A 428 -2.50 -4.09 16.15
C GLY A 428 -3.52 -3.42 15.22
N ALA A 429 -4.75 -3.96 15.12
CA ALA A 429 -5.78 -3.43 14.24
C ALA A 429 -6.31 -2.04 14.67
N LEU A 430 -6.83 -1.30 13.69
CA LEU A 430 -7.69 -0.12 13.89
C LEU A 430 -9.11 -0.59 14.24
N ASN A 431 -9.74 0.02 15.22
CA ASN A 431 -11.11 -0.29 15.64
C ASN A 431 -12.09 0.77 15.11
N ILE A 432 -13.10 0.37 14.35
CA ILE A 432 -14.10 1.27 13.73
C ILE A 432 -15.51 0.82 14.12
N PHE A 433 -16.25 1.67 14.82
CA PHE A 433 -17.55 1.38 15.42
C PHE A 433 -18.67 2.11 14.66
N PHE A 434 -19.55 1.36 13.98
CA PHE A 434 -20.69 1.94 13.29
C PHE A 434 -21.94 1.96 14.18
N VAL A 435 -22.51 3.15 14.34
CA VAL A 435 -23.69 3.45 15.17
C VAL A 435 -24.76 4.18 14.32
N ARG A 436 -25.97 4.40 14.86
CA ARG A 436 -27.01 5.18 14.17
C ARG A 436 -26.82 6.69 14.36
N ASP A 437 -26.41 7.10 15.56
CA ASP A 437 -26.38 8.51 15.97
C ASP A 437 -25.24 8.76 16.97
N LEU A 438 -24.62 9.94 16.87
CA LEU A 438 -23.60 10.44 17.77
C LEU A 438 -24.00 11.82 18.32
N PHE A 439 -23.99 11.94 19.65
CA PHE A 439 -24.25 13.16 20.41
C PHE A 439 -25.62 13.81 20.10
N ASN A 440 -26.67 13.02 19.84
CA ASN A 440 -28.02 13.48 19.47
C ASN A 440 -28.04 14.20 18.11
N GLY A 441 -27.33 13.64 17.13
CA GLY A 441 -27.16 14.17 15.78
C GLY A 441 -26.22 15.38 15.68
N GLN A 442 -25.33 15.58 16.67
CA GLN A 442 -24.37 16.69 16.68
C GLN A 442 -23.02 16.36 16.04
N ALA A 443 -22.67 15.07 15.94
CA ALA A 443 -21.43 14.62 15.31
C ALA A 443 -21.72 13.58 14.20
N ALA A 444 -20.93 13.60 13.14
CA ALA A 444 -20.98 12.55 12.10
C ALA A 444 -20.06 11.38 12.46
N GLY A 445 -18.90 11.67 13.03
CA GLY A 445 -17.96 10.71 13.59
C GLY A 445 -17.28 11.32 14.83
N VAL A 446 -16.58 10.48 15.60
CA VAL A 446 -15.64 10.92 16.65
C VAL A 446 -14.51 9.89 16.81
N SER A 447 -13.27 10.31 16.62
CA SER A 447 -12.06 9.58 17.02
C SER A 447 -11.89 9.58 18.54
N GLY A 448 -11.54 8.42 19.12
CA GLY A 448 -11.24 8.26 20.54
C GLY A 448 -9.99 8.99 21.04
N GLY A 449 -9.19 9.56 20.14
CA GLY A 449 -8.09 10.48 20.45
C GLY A 449 -7.39 11.03 19.20
N VAL A 450 -6.47 12.00 19.39
CA VAL A 450 -5.65 12.58 18.30
C VAL A 450 -4.16 12.65 18.69
N PRO A 451 -3.31 11.67 18.31
CA PRO A 451 -3.67 10.34 17.79
C PRO A 451 -4.47 9.50 18.80
N GLY A 452 -5.19 8.51 18.29
CA GLY A 452 -5.79 7.46 19.09
C GLY A 452 -4.82 6.29 19.32
N PRO A 453 -5.05 5.44 20.33
CA PRO A 453 -4.09 4.44 20.79
C PRO A 453 -4.11 3.20 19.86
N VAL A 454 -3.51 3.33 18.66
CA VAL A 454 -3.58 2.31 17.59
C VAL A 454 -3.17 0.92 18.07
N GLY A 455 -4.09 -0.04 17.95
CA GLY A 455 -3.89 -1.43 18.35
C GLY A 455 -3.72 -1.64 19.85
N ALA A 456 -4.06 -0.68 20.71
CA ALA A 456 -4.49 -0.95 22.07
C ALA A 456 -5.97 -1.38 22.05
N GLN A 457 -6.45 -1.99 23.14
CA GLN A 457 -7.79 -2.58 23.25
C GLN A 457 -8.27 -2.45 24.71
N GLY A 458 -9.57 -2.31 24.95
CA GLY A 458 -10.12 -2.29 26.31
C GLY A 458 -9.86 -1.03 27.13
N ILE A 459 -9.61 0.11 26.46
CA ILE A 459 -9.36 1.42 27.10
C ILE A 459 -10.23 2.50 26.45
N GLY A 460 -10.50 3.58 27.20
CA GLY A 460 -11.46 4.60 26.80
C GLY A 460 -11.22 5.27 25.43
N GLY A 461 -9.99 5.26 24.91
CA GLY A 461 -9.68 5.81 23.58
C GLY A 461 -9.68 4.82 22.42
N ALA A 462 -9.94 3.52 22.62
CA ALA A 462 -9.56 2.45 21.69
C ALA A 462 -10.43 2.30 20.40
N GLY A 463 -10.76 3.38 19.72
CA GLY A 463 -11.27 3.33 18.34
C GLY A 463 -11.81 4.65 17.79
N VAL A 464 -12.55 4.55 16.69
CA VAL A 464 -13.32 5.65 16.09
C VAL A 464 -14.79 5.26 16.01
N ALA A 465 -15.70 6.18 16.29
CA ALA A 465 -17.13 5.98 16.16
C ALA A 465 -17.67 6.72 14.92
N ILE A 466 -18.59 6.09 14.19
CA ILE A 466 -19.11 6.55 12.91
C ILE A 466 -20.64 6.45 12.93
N ALA A 467 -21.33 7.57 12.88
CA ALA A 467 -22.77 7.58 12.59
C ALA A 467 -22.97 7.25 11.10
N VAL A 468 -23.72 6.18 10.83
CA VAL A 468 -23.97 5.68 9.46
C VAL A 468 -24.78 6.72 8.67
N GLN A 469 -24.16 7.26 7.62
CA GLN A 469 -24.76 8.24 6.70
C GLN A 469 -25.62 7.52 5.63
N ASP A 470 -26.58 8.24 5.03
CA ASP A 470 -27.48 7.70 3.98
C ASP A 470 -26.74 7.15 2.74
N TYR A 471 -25.54 7.64 2.46
CA TYR A 471 -24.74 7.26 1.30
C TYR A 471 -23.39 6.65 1.71
N ALA A 472 -23.02 5.57 1.01
CA ALA A 472 -21.78 4.83 1.24
C ALA A 472 -20.52 5.69 1.06
N ILE A 473 -20.52 6.60 0.08
CA ILE A 473 -19.40 7.53 -0.17
C ILE A 473 -19.17 8.47 1.02
N ILE A 474 -20.23 9.14 1.50
CA ILE A 474 -20.18 10.05 2.66
C ILE A 474 -19.82 9.29 3.94
N THR A 475 -20.30 8.04 4.08
CA THR A 475 -19.88 7.15 5.17
C THR A 475 -18.37 6.83 5.09
N GLY A 476 -17.83 6.62 3.88
CA GLY A 476 -16.40 6.39 3.66
C GLY A 476 -15.54 7.63 3.86
N ASP A 477 -16.05 8.82 3.52
CA ASP A 477 -15.38 10.10 3.78
C ASP A 477 -15.30 10.37 5.30
N ASN A 478 -16.41 10.18 6.01
CA ASN A 478 -16.47 10.22 7.48
C ASN A 478 -15.48 9.23 8.13
N VAL A 479 -15.44 7.97 7.68
CA VAL A 479 -14.43 6.98 8.11
C VAL A 479 -13.00 7.47 7.83
N SER A 480 -12.77 8.13 6.70
CA SER A 480 -11.44 8.62 6.31
C SER A 480 -10.97 9.79 7.18
N HIS A 481 -11.90 10.66 7.60
CA HIS A 481 -11.68 11.75 8.52
C HIS A 481 -11.31 11.23 9.92
N GLU A 482 -12.18 10.43 10.54
CA GLU A 482 -11.95 9.96 11.92
C GLU A 482 -10.75 9.01 12.04
N VAL A 483 -10.53 8.11 11.06
CA VAL A 483 -9.31 7.28 11.04
C VAL A 483 -8.07 8.15 10.82
N GLY A 484 -8.19 9.28 10.13
CA GLY A 484 -7.13 10.28 10.03
C GLY A 484 -6.76 10.91 11.37
N HIS A 485 -7.75 11.32 12.16
CA HIS A 485 -7.56 11.73 13.54
C HIS A 485 -6.92 10.63 14.39
N TYR A 486 -7.41 9.41 14.28
CA TYR A 486 -6.88 8.25 15.02
C TYR A 486 -5.41 7.95 14.68
N LEU A 487 -4.99 8.21 13.43
CA LEU A 487 -3.60 8.11 12.97
C LEU A 487 -2.74 9.35 13.33
N GLY A 488 -3.33 10.43 13.86
CA GLY A 488 -2.63 11.59 14.41
C GLY A 488 -2.68 12.87 13.57
N TRP A 489 -3.54 12.95 12.55
CA TRP A 489 -3.78 14.20 11.82
C TRP A 489 -4.76 15.11 12.58
N PHE A 490 -4.52 16.42 12.55
CA PHE A 490 -5.44 17.43 13.09
C PHE A 490 -6.27 18.02 11.95
N HIS A 491 -7.25 18.87 12.27
CA HIS A 491 -7.94 19.62 11.22
C HIS A 491 -6.96 20.57 10.52
N VAL A 492 -6.97 20.60 9.19
CA VAL A 492 -6.14 21.56 8.41
C VAL A 492 -6.46 23.01 8.76
N THR A 493 -7.70 23.25 9.18
CA THR A 493 -8.20 24.50 9.74
C THR A 493 -9.41 24.20 10.60
N GLU A 494 -9.39 24.66 11.85
CA GLU A 494 -10.49 24.52 12.80
C GLU A 494 -11.70 25.40 12.42
N VAL A 495 -12.87 25.09 12.98
CA VAL A 495 -14.16 25.70 12.61
C VAL A 495 -14.25 27.22 12.80
N ASP A 496 -13.35 27.83 13.58
CA ASP A 496 -13.27 29.27 13.80
C ASP A 496 -12.27 29.99 12.86
N GLY A 497 -11.48 29.25 12.07
CA GLY A 497 -10.46 29.80 11.18
C GLY A 497 -9.21 30.37 11.89
N THR A 498 -9.00 30.07 13.18
CA THR A 498 -7.89 30.63 14.00
C THR A 498 -6.78 29.63 14.33
N MET A 499 -7.06 28.34 14.20
CA MET A 499 -6.11 27.24 14.42
C MET A 499 -6.03 26.38 13.16
N HIS A 500 -4.83 25.91 12.82
CA HIS A 500 -4.50 25.11 11.63
C HIS A 500 -3.61 23.92 12.05
N ASP A 501 -3.43 22.90 11.22
CA ASP A 501 -2.49 21.80 11.55
C ASP A 501 -1.02 22.20 11.34
N VAL A 502 -0.12 21.30 11.79
CA VAL A 502 1.34 21.50 11.82
C VAL A 502 2.05 20.90 10.61
N ILE A 503 1.35 20.83 9.48
CA ILE A 503 1.84 20.22 8.24
C ILE A 503 2.05 21.35 7.21
N ALA A 504 3.19 21.35 6.51
CA ALA A 504 3.54 22.45 5.61
C ALA A 504 2.90 22.34 4.21
N ASP A 505 2.38 21.17 3.83
CA ASP A 505 1.69 20.93 2.55
C ASP A 505 0.15 20.88 2.65
N THR A 506 -0.41 21.23 3.81
CA THR A 506 -1.85 21.45 4.03
C THR A 506 -2.20 22.95 3.98
N PRO A 507 -3.41 23.31 3.52
CA PRO A 507 -3.83 24.70 3.41
C PRO A 507 -4.34 25.28 4.74
N GLN A 508 -4.01 26.55 5.00
CA GLN A 508 -4.48 27.30 6.18
C GLN A 508 -5.48 28.38 5.74
N CYS A 509 -6.76 28.25 6.15
CA CYS A 509 -7.83 29.15 5.72
C CYS A 509 -8.30 30.07 6.85
N THR A 510 -8.21 31.39 6.64
CA THR A 510 -8.53 32.42 7.65
C THR A 510 -9.71 33.27 7.18
N GLN A 511 -10.94 32.90 7.58
CA GLN A 511 -12.17 33.65 7.29
C GLN A 511 -13.07 33.73 8.54
N PRO A 512 -14.04 34.65 8.59
CA PRO A 512 -14.88 34.84 9.78
C PRO A 512 -15.75 33.60 10.11
N PRO A 513 -15.95 33.29 11.41
CA PRO A 513 -16.85 32.21 11.84
C PRO A 513 -18.22 32.28 11.17
N GLY A 514 -18.67 31.15 10.62
CA GLY A 514 -19.94 31.03 9.90
C GLY A 514 -19.88 31.25 8.39
N GLN A 515 -18.71 31.53 7.79
CA GLN A 515 -18.52 31.58 6.33
C GLN A 515 -17.79 30.33 5.76
N MET A 516 -17.87 29.19 6.46
CA MET A 516 -17.11 27.97 6.16
C MET A 516 -17.38 27.35 4.77
N TRP A 517 -18.49 27.66 4.13
CA TRP A 517 -18.92 27.07 2.85
C TRP A 517 -18.13 27.53 1.61
N ASN A 518 -17.20 28.47 1.77
CA ASN A 518 -16.34 29.00 0.70
C ASN A 518 -14.83 28.73 0.94
N TYR A 519 -14.49 27.70 1.73
CA TYR A 519 -13.11 27.40 2.14
C TYR A 519 -12.32 26.62 1.07
N ASP A 520 -12.26 27.13 -0.15
CA ASP A 520 -11.25 26.75 -1.15
C ASP A 520 -9.86 27.26 -0.67
N PRO A 521 -8.80 26.44 -0.56
CA PRO A 521 -8.72 25.01 -0.90
C PRO A 521 -8.78 24.06 0.32
N CYS A 522 -9.10 24.54 1.53
CA CYS A 522 -9.16 23.69 2.73
C CYS A 522 -10.22 22.58 2.65
N MET A 523 -11.36 22.84 2.02
CA MET A 523 -12.42 21.85 1.77
C MET A 523 -11.96 20.67 0.92
N ASP A 524 -10.87 20.81 0.14
CA ASP A 524 -10.30 19.75 -0.70
C ASP A 524 -9.38 18.80 0.08
N ASN A 525 -9.13 19.05 1.37
CA ASN A 525 -8.51 18.09 2.28
C ASN A 525 -9.57 17.34 3.07
N ILE A 526 -9.43 16.02 3.21
CA ILE A 526 -10.35 15.18 3.98
C ILE A 526 -10.37 15.54 5.47
N MET A 527 -9.31 16.15 6.01
CA MET A 527 -9.23 16.64 7.40
C MET A 527 -9.80 18.06 7.57
N PHE A 528 -10.76 18.48 6.74
CA PHE A 528 -11.55 19.68 6.99
C PHE A 528 -12.77 19.35 7.88
N PRO A 529 -13.09 20.11 8.94
CA PRO A 529 -14.09 19.76 9.97
C PRO A 529 -15.55 19.93 9.52
N ILE A 530 -15.86 19.58 8.26
CA ILE A 530 -17.22 19.59 7.71
C ILE A 530 -17.40 18.32 6.87
N LEU A 531 -18.61 17.75 6.95
CA LEU A 531 -19.07 16.65 6.09
C LEU A 531 -20.34 17.08 5.36
N VAL A 532 -20.28 17.24 4.03
CA VAL A 532 -21.43 17.54 3.17
C VAL A 532 -21.33 16.85 1.81
N ASN A 533 -22.49 16.60 1.22
CA ASN A 533 -22.70 15.74 0.05
C ASN A 533 -21.92 16.17 -1.22
N ASP A 534 -21.52 17.43 -1.33
CA ASP A 534 -20.93 18.01 -2.54
C ASP A 534 -19.38 17.98 -2.54
N MET A 535 -18.71 17.59 -1.45
CA MET A 535 -17.23 17.52 -1.36
C MET A 535 -16.65 16.25 -2.00
N VAL A 536 -17.04 15.98 -3.24
CA VAL A 536 -16.67 14.76 -3.98
C VAL A 536 -15.15 14.64 -4.21
N ASP A 537 -14.46 15.78 -4.29
CA ASP A 537 -13.06 15.90 -4.70
C ASP A 537 -12.03 16.02 -3.57
N GLN A 538 -12.42 15.77 -2.31
CA GLN A 538 -11.49 15.68 -1.19
C GLN A 538 -10.30 14.73 -1.42
N SER A 539 -9.18 15.03 -0.76
CA SER A 539 -7.90 14.34 -0.91
C SER A 539 -7.08 14.35 0.40
N LEU A 540 -5.93 13.67 0.40
CA LEU A 540 -4.91 13.82 1.44
C LEU A 540 -3.69 14.56 0.88
N SER A 541 -2.95 15.24 1.75
CA SER A 541 -1.63 15.80 1.45
C SER A 541 -0.56 14.71 1.34
N ASN A 542 0.66 15.03 0.91
CA ASN A 542 1.76 14.07 0.85
C ASN A 542 2.39 13.87 2.23
N THR A 543 2.55 14.93 3.03
CA THR A 543 3.06 14.84 4.41
C THR A 543 2.09 14.08 5.32
N GLN A 544 0.77 14.29 5.22
CA GLN A 544 -0.23 13.49 5.94
C GLN A 544 0.00 11.97 5.69
N GLY A 545 0.16 11.58 4.42
CA GLY A 545 0.50 10.21 4.04
C GLY A 545 1.85 9.73 4.60
N HIS A 546 2.90 10.56 4.59
CA HIS A 546 4.21 10.22 5.16
C HIS A 546 4.11 9.97 6.67
N ILE A 547 3.42 10.85 7.43
CA ILE A 547 3.20 10.73 8.87
C ILE A 547 2.48 9.41 9.21
N ALA A 548 1.44 9.03 8.47
CA ALA A 548 0.77 7.75 8.70
C ALA A 548 1.67 6.54 8.37
N ARG A 549 2.53 6.62 7.34
CA ARG A 549 3.53 5.58 7.04
C ARG A 549 4.64 5.48 8.10
N LEU A 550 4.87 6.54 8.89
CA LEU A 550 5.72 6.49 10.09
C LEU A 550 5.06 5.79 11.29
N ASN A 551 3.76 5.45 11.26
CA ASN A 551 3.12 4.84 12.43
C ASN A 551 3.74 3.46 12.80
N PRO A 552 4.19 3.24 14.04
CA PRO A 552 4.81 1.97 14.47
C PRO A 552 3.84 0.76 14.57
N ARG A 553 2.53 0.96 14.43
CA ARG A 553 1.51 -0.09 14.62
C ARG A 553 0.98 -0.68 13.30
N GLY A 554 1.17 0.02 12.18
CA GLY A 554 0.95 -0.54 10.84
C GLY A 554 2.15 -1.34 10.33
N ARG A 555 1.88 -2.33 9.48
CA ARG A 555 2.82 -3.35 8.97
C ARG A 555 3.25 -3.14 7.52
#